data_AF-A0A1T4JW39-F1
#
_entry.id   AF-A0A1T4JW39-F1
#
_cell.length_a   1.000
_cell.length_b   1.000
_cell.length_c   1.000
_cell.angle_alpha   90.00
_cell.angle_beta   90.00
_cell.angle_gamma   90.00
#
_symmetry.space_group_name_H-M   'P 1'
#
loop_
_entity.id
_entity.type
_entity.pdbx_description
1 polymer ?
#
loop_
_entity_poly.entity_id
_entity_poly.type
_entity_poly.pdbx_seq_one_letter_code
_entity_poly.pdbx_strand_id
1 'polypeptide(L)'
;MKRHFLSAFFLALIPLIAFAAPRTDYEALIQNATAQNFEEVVAENPKLLKAEIGPLKENALLCAIRLDKPEEIISFLLSKKIKAAGMNGKKQDALIYISIYSADNPVVAAAVLKQYGGKKELTKALTRKDSYKKCALDYIKENANMITYELIARTVDDSVIEKYRPKSEPTVKKRLPTGSSKTEENIEPADEPDTTAETTEENTAADAGHVDTVPEITELPDNEDTAENQNEKENVSSAGQEKPQVQNTVPAEPFKKLFLYDYEPAQKELVPEPQKEKSANLASIANPNERDINGRTLLMKAVKDGNDWEVRSLIKSGADVNMADLEGWTAFMYAIRYQNSLEIVNILLDNGADPAIPNKYGTTSLQLAATYTSNPEILRVVLEKYPAGSNEIFKSFILAITANTGSTATQAAKINVFIEKNVPLNRFYEGKTPLMLAAEYSSSTQILKILIDNGALPSIRDASGKTAFYYASMNTSLEHDDIYWSLNGH
;
A
#
# COMPACT_ATOMS: atom_id res chain seq x y z
N MET A 1 -37.99 -58.37 -56.35
CA MET A 1 -36.52 -58.54 -56.55
C MET A 1 -35.88 -57.17 -56.73
N LYS A 2 -34.56 -57.09 -56.49
CA LYS A 2 -33.60 -56.04 -56.86
C LYS A 2 -33.95 -55.19 -58.10
N ARG A 3 -33.80 -53.86 -58.01
CA ARG A 3 -32.72 -53.07 -58.67
C ARG A 3 -32.74 -51.59 -58.25
N HIS A 4 -31.58 -50.91 -58.38
CA HIS A 4 -31.37 -49.48 -58.10
C HIS A 4 -31.27 -48.68 -59.41
N PHE A 5 -31.49 -47.36 -59.34
CA PHE A 5 -30.57 -46.23 -59.65
C PHE A 5 -31.37 -44.92 -59.42
N LEU A 6 -30.85 -43.89 -58.73
CA LEU A 6 -30.04 -42.76 -59.25
C LEU A 6 -30.65 -42.11 -60.51
N SER A 7 -30.72 -40.77 -60.65
CA SER A 7 -30.21 -39.66 -59.83
C SER A 7 -30.99 -38.37 -60.15
N ALA A 8 -30.86 -37.20 -59.51
CA ALA A 8 -29.94 -36.72 -58.46
C ALA A 8 -30.61 -35.61 -57.60
N PHE A 9 -29.90 -35.05 -56.62
CA PHE A 9 -30.21 -33.73 -56.04
C PHE A 9 -28.89 -32.99 -55.73
N PHE A 10 -28.76 -31.73 -56.15
CA PHE A 10 -27.60 -30.90 -55.79
C PHE A 10 -27.77 -30.42 -54.34
N LEU A 11 -26.80 -30.74 -53.47
CA LEU A 11 -26.78 -30.28 -52.09
C LEU A 11 -25.42 -29.61 -51.82
N ALA A 12 -25.45 -28.32 -51.47
CA ALA A 12 -24.24 -27.52 -51.34
C ALA A 12 -23.42 -27.95 -50.11
N LEU A 13 -22.15 -28.26 -50.34
CA LEU A 13 -21.19 -28.61 -49.30
C LEU A 13 -20.67 -27.34 -48.61
N ILE A 14 -21.38 -26.88 -47.59
CA ILE A 14 -20.84 -25.91 -46.63
C ILE A 14 -19.95 -26.69 -45.65
N PRO A 15 -18.63 -26.44 -45.58
CA PRO A 15 -17.79 -27.09 -44.58
C PRO A 15 -18.17 -26.58 -43.19
N LEU A 16 -18.61 -27.48 -42.31
CA LEU A 16 -18.94 -27.15 -40.93
C LEU A 16 -17.65 -26.89 -40.16
N ILE A 17 -17.13 -25.65 -40.23
CA ILE A 17 -15.99 -25.22 -39.42
C ILE A 17 -16.44 -25.23 -37.95
N ALA A 18 -16.09 -26.30 -37.25
CA ALA A 18 -16.27 -26.42 -35.81
C ALA A 18 -15.34 -25.42 -35.11
N PHE A 19 -15.82 -24.19 -34.95
CA PHE A 19 -15.13 -23.15 -34.20
C PHE A 19 -15.02 -23.63 -32.75
N ALA A 20 -13.84 -24.14 -32.38
CA ALA A 20 -13.57 -24.54 -31.02
C ALA A 20 -13.69 -23.30 -30.13
N ALA A 21 -14.66 -23.30 -29.22
CA ALA A 21 -14.83 -22.21 -28.27
C ALA A 21 -13.50 -21.97 -27.53
N PRO A 22 -13.08 -20.71 -27.33
CA PRO A 22 -11.80 -20.40 -26.70
C PRO A 22 -11.73 -21.11 -25.35
N ARG A 23 -10.64 -21.85 -25.13
CA ARG A 23 -10.43 -22.63 -23.91
C ARG A 23 -10.34 -21.65 -22.74
N THR A 24 -11.40 -21.59 -21.94
CA THR A 24 -11.52 -20.67 -20.80
C THR A 24 -10.28 -20.74 -19.92
N ASP A 25 -9.60 -19.61 -19.74
CA ASP A 25 -8.42 -19.55 -18.90
C ASP A 25 -8.84 -19.43 -17.42
N TYR A 26 -8.94 -20.60 -16.78
CA TYR A 26 -9.26 -20.73 -15.37
C TYR A 26 -8.17 -20.20 -14.43
N GLU A 27 -6.93 -20.00 -14.91
CA GLU A 27 -5.89 -19.33 -14.12
C GLU A 27 -6.11 -17.83 -14.12
N ALA A 28 -6.31 -17.23 -15.31
CA ALA A 28 -6.65 -15.81 -15.43
C ALA A 28 -7.95 -15.44 -14.70
N LEU A 29 -8.98 -16.30 -14.70
CA LEU A 29 -10.21 -16.07 -13.94
C LEU A 29 -9.96 -16.04 -12.43
N ILE A 30 -9.18 -16.97 -11.86
CA ILE A 30 -8.83 -16.91 -10.43
C ILE A 30 -7.94 -15.68 -10.14
N GLN A 31 -6.99 -15.38 -11.03
CA GLN A 31 -6.05 -14.26 -10.88
C GLN A 31 -6.78 -12.90 -10.84
N ASN A 32 -7.80 -12.70 -11.69
CA ASN A 32 -8.53 -11.44 -11.78
C ASN A 32 -9.72 -11.34 -10.81
N ALA A 33 -10.20 -12.44 -10.24
CA ALA A 33 -11.32 -12.44 -9.32
C ALA A 33 -10.95 -11.93 -7.91
N THR A 34 -11.92 -11.29 -7.27
CA THR A 34 -11.87 -10.65 -5.95
C THR A 34 -12.75 -11.40 -4.95
N ALA A 35 -12.60 -11.14 -3.65
CA ALA A 35 -13.45 -11.76 -2.63
C ALA A 35 -14.96 -11.55 -2.87
N GLN A 36 -15.34 -10.40 -3.47
CA GLN A 36 -16.73 -10.04 -3.74
C GLN A 36 -17.30 -10.75 -4.98
N ASN A 37 -16.53 -10.86 -6.08
CA ASN A 37 -17.04 -11.42 -7.35
C ASN A 37 -16.72 -12.91 -7.57
N PHE A 38 -15.96 -13.57 -6.70
CA PHE A 38 -15.56 -14.97 -6.89
C PHE A 38 -16.76 -15.93 -6.94
N GLU A 39 -17.83 -15.67 -6.17
CA GLU A 39 -19.08 -16.43 -6.22
C GLU A 39 -19.70 -16.40 -7.64
N GLU A 40 -19.73 -15.21 -8.26
CA GLU A 40 -20.31 -14.97 -9.59
C GLU A 40 -19.44 -15.59 -10.69
N VAL A 41 -18.12 -15.37 -10.64
CA VAL A 41 -17.14 -15.98 -11.56
C VAL A 41 -17.27 -17.51 -11.56
N VAL A 42 -17.50 -18.12 -10.40
CA VAL A 42 -17.73 -19.57 -10.25
C VAL A 42 -19.12 -20.00 -10.74
N ALA A 43 -20.15 -19.17 -10.56
CA ALA A 43 -21.51 -19.44 -11.04
C ALA A 43 -21.60 -19.42 -12.57
N GLU A 44 -20.91 -18.47 -13.23
CA GLU A 44 -20.75 -18.43 -14.69
C GLU A 44 -19.86 -19.57 -15.21
N ASN A 45 -18.83 -19.95 -14.43
CA ASN A 45 -17.83 -20.95 -14.82
C ASN A 45 -17.85 -22.20 -13.93
N PRO A 46 -18.96 -22.95 -13.81
CA PRO A 46 -19.08 -24.06 -12.84
C PRO A 46 -18.15 -25.25 -13.13
N LYS A 47 -17.48 -25.25 -14.28
CA LYS A 47 -16.39 -26.18 -14.62
C LYS A 47 -15.09 -25.89 -13.85
N LEU A 48 -14.86 -24.64 -13.41
CA LEU A 48 -13.68 -24.18 -12.67
C LEU A 48 -13.40 -25.06 -11.44
N LEU A 49 -14.44 -25.39 -10.67
CA LEU A 49 -14.36 -26.23 -9.46
C LEU A 49 -13.92 -27.68 -9.73
N LYS A 50 -13.83 -28.10 -10.99
CA LYS A 50 -13.43 -29.45 -11.44
C LYS A 50 -12.31 -29.43 -12.49
N ALA A 51 -11.75 -28.26 -12.79
CA ALA A 51 -10.72 -28.10 -13.81
C ALA A 51 -9.33 -28.53 -13.28
N GLU A 52 -8.51 -29.06 -14.18
CA GLU A 52 -7.05 -29.01 -14.04
C GLU A 52 -6.55 -27.69 -14.63
N ILE A 53 -5.89 -26.88 -13.80
CA ILE A 53 -5.44 -25.52 -14.10
C ILE A 53 -3.90 -25.51 -14.24
N GLY A 54 -3.40 -24.69 -15.18
CA GLY A 54 -1.98 -24.49 -15.41
C GLY A 54 -1.20 -25.76 -15.87
N PRO A 55 0.12 -25.64 -16.06
CA PRO A 55 0.98 -26.76 -16.47
C PRO A 55 1.18 -27.81 -15.36
N LEU A 56 0.91 -27.45 -14.11
CA LEU A 56 1.04 -28.34 -12.94
C LEU A 56 -0.21 -29.22 -12.71
N LYS A 57 -1.31 -29.02 -13.46
CA LYS A 57 -2.62 -29.67 -13.23
C LYS A 57 -3.13 -29.42 -11.80
N GLU A 58 -3.18 -28.15 -11.43
CA GLU A 58 -3.71 -27.69 -10.15
C GLU A 58 -5.25 -27.82 -10.12
N ASN A 59 -5.84 -27.95 -8.94
CA ASN A 59 -7.26 -27.62 -8.77
C ASN A 59 -7.38 -26.14 -8.36
N ALA A 60 -8.58 -25.58 -8.41
CA ALA A 60 -8.82 -24.16 -8.13
C ALA A 60 -8.31 -23.69 -6.74
N LEU A 61 -8.31 -24.56 -5.71
CA LEU A 61 -7.75 -24.24 -4.39
C LEU A 61 -6.22 -24.10 -4.44
N LEU A 62 -5.51 -25.02 -5.10
CA LEU A 62 -4.06 -24.93 -5.23
C LEU A 62 -3.63 -23.71 -6.05
N CYS A 63 -4.35 -23.43 -7.14
CA CYS A 63 -4.13 -22.24 -7.95
C CYS A 63 -4.36 -20.95 -7.14
N ALA A 64 -5.45 -20.86 -6.37
CA ALA A 64 -5.74 -19.72 -5.51
C ALA A 64 -4.68 -19.52 -4.40
N ILE A 65 -4.19 -20.59 -3.77
CA ILE A 65 -3.10 -20.51 -2.78
C ILE A 65 -1.79 -20.01 -3.42
N ARG A 66 -1.45 -20.49 -4.62
CA ARG A 66 -0.26 -20.04 -5.38
C ARG A 66 -0.37 -18.58 -5.84
N LEU A 67 -1.57 -18.10 -6.12
CA LEU A 67 -1.87 -16.72 -6.52
C LEU A 67 -2.13 -15.79 -5.32
N ASP A 68 -1.76 -16.20 -4.10
CA ASP A 68 -1.89 -15.42 -2.84
C ASP A 68 -3.29 -14.82 -2.64
N LYS A 69 -4.33 -15.61 -2.97
CA LYS A 69 -5.72 -15.17 -2.88
C LYS A 69 -6.19 -15.09 -1.41
N PRO A 70 -7.03 -14.10 -1.07
CA PRO A 70 -7.43 -13.83 0.31
C PRO A 70 -8.37 -14.92 0.87
N GLU A 71 -8.57 -14.95 2.19
CA GLU A 71 -9.22 -16.06 2.90
C GLU A 71 -10.60 -16.39 2.32
N GLU A 72 -11.38 -15.39 1.91
CA GLU A 72 -12.76 -15.55 1.47
C GLU A 72 -12.84 -16.47 0.24
N ILE A 73 -11.91 -16.33 -0.71
CA ILE A 73 -11.79 -17.19 -1.89
C ILE A 73 -11.37 -18.61 -1.50
N ILE A 74 -10.40 -18.75 -0.58
CA ILE A 74 -9.91 -20.04 -0.10
C ILE A 74 -11.03 -20.80 0.64
N SER A 75 -11.69 -20.14 1.60
CA SER A 75 -12.79 -20.66 2.40
C SER A 75 -14.03 -20.95 1.56
N PHE A 76 -14.34 -20.13 0.54
CA PHE A 76 -15.37 -20.44 -0.46
C PHE A 76 -15.03 -21.74 -1.21
N LEU A 77 -13.81 -21.89 -1.73
CA LEU A 77 -13.40 -23.06 -2.51
C LEU A 77 -13.47 -24.34 -1.67
N LEU A 78 -13.09 -24.26 -0.39
CA LEU A 78 -13.27 -25.32 0.59
C LEU A 78 -14.75 -25.61 0.87
N SER A 79 -15.61 -24.60 0.99
CA SER A 79 -17.06 -24.78 1.18
C SER A 79 -17.73 -25.53 0.02
N LYS A 80 -17.28 -25.31 -1.22
CA LYS A 80 -17.75 -26.05 -2.41
C LYS A 80 -17.15 -27.46 -2.52
N LYS A 81 -16.55 -27.99 -1.44
CA LYS A 81 -16.01 -29.34 -1.27
C LYS A 81 -14.81 -29.69 -2.18
N ILE A 82 -14.04 -28.68 -2.60
CA ILE A 82 -12.71 -28.93 -3.19
C ILE A 82 -11.81 -29.46 -2.09
N LYS A 83 -11.24 -30.65 -2.31
CA LYS A 83 -10.45 -31.35 -1.28
C LYS A 83 -9.10 -30.67 -1.11
N ALA A 84 -8.78 -30.21 0.11
CA ALA A 84 -7.44 -29.76 0.48
C ALA A 84 -6.36 -30.83 0.24
N ALA A 85 -6.72 -32.11 0.40
CA ALA A 85 -5.88 -33.27 0.06
C ALA A 85 -5.92 -33.66 -1.44
N GLY A 86 -6.56 -32.85 -2.29
CA GLY A 86 -6.58 -33.01 -3.74
C GLY A 86 -5.23 -32.60 -4.33
N MET A 87 -4.55 -33.54 -4.98
CA MET A 87 -3.17 -33.36 -5.44
C MET A 87 -3.09 -32.84 -6.88
N ASN A 88 -2.09 -32.02 -7.16
CA ASN A 88 -1.69 -31.63 -8.52
C ASN A 88 -0.97 -32.78 -9.27
N GLY A 89 -0.60 -32.55 -10.53
CA GLY A 89 0.16 -33.49 -11.37
C GLY A 89 1.57 -33.83 -10.86
N LYS A 90 2.07 -33.15 -9.83
CA LYS A 90 3.33 -33.45 -9.11
C LYS A 90 3.11 -34.17 -7.78
N LYS A 91 1.87 -34.53 -7.41
CA LYS A 91 1.49 -35.13 -6.11
C LYS A 91 1.58 -34.16 -4.91
N GLN A 92 1.50 -32.86 -5.18
CA GLN A 92 1.51 -31.81 -4.16
C GLN A 92 0.07 -31.39 -3.83
N ASP A 93 -0.20 -31.13 -2.56
CA ASP A 93 -1.53 -30.81 -2.02
C ASP A 93 -1.55 -29.41 -1.38
N ALA A 94 -2.67 -29.04 -0.75
CA ALA A 94 -2.80 -27.72 -0.14
C ALA A 94 -1.82 -27.50 1.03
N LEU A 95 -1.36 -28.56 1.72
CA LEU A 95 -0.36 -28.43 2.79
C LEU A 95 1.02 -28.10 2.23
N ILE A 96 1.41 -28.74 1.13
CA ILE A 96 2.64 -28.38 0.41
C ILE A 96 2.53 -26.96 -0.19
N TYR A 97 1.35 -26.58 -0.70
CA TYR A 97 1.17 -25.23 -1.26
C TYR A 97 1.25 -24.12 -0.20
N ILE A 98 0.61 -24.25 0.97
CA ILE A 98 0.79 -23.25 2.05
C ILE A 98 2.23 -23.22 2.59
N SER A 99 2.93 -24.37 2.55
CA SER A 99 4.35 -24.47 2.94
C SER A 99 5.30 -23.72 2.01
N ILE A 100 4.89 -23.48 0.75
CA ILE A 100 5.69 -22.82 -0.30
C ILE A 100 5.25 -21.38 -0.53
N TYR A 101 3.94 -21.12 -0.62
CA TYR A 101 3.39 -19.84 -1.08
C TYR A 101 2.75 -18.99 0.02
N SER A 102 2.40 -19.57 1.17
CA SER A 102 1.65 -18.88 2.24
C SER A 102 2.47 -18.66 3.52
N ALA A 103 3.78 -18.44 3.39
CA ALA A 103 4.66 -18.23 4.54
C ALA A 103 4.23 -17.02 5.41
N ASP A 104 3.71 -15.97 4.77
CA ASP A 104 3.22 -14.74 5.41
C ASP A 104 1.68 -14.73 5.59
N ASN A 105 1.03 -15.90 5.58
CA ASN A 105 -0.44 -15.98 5.65
C ASN A 105 -0.92 -17.09 6.62
N PRO A 106 -0.92 -16.82 7.95
CA PRO A 106 -1.39 -17.77 8.96
C PRO A 106 -2.88 -18.12 8.80
N VAL A 107 -3.67 -17.22 8.21
CA VAL A 107 -5.11 -17.36 8.06
C VAL A 107 -5.43 -18.44 7.02
N VAL A 108 -4.86 -18.33 5.82
CA VAL A 108 -4.97 -19.35 4.77
C VAL A 108 -4.39 -20.70 5.22
N ALA A 109 -3.26 -20.68 5.94
CA ALA A 109 -2.68 -21.89 6.53
C ALA A 109 -3.66 -22.56 7.52
N ALA A 110 -4.25 -21.81 8.45
CA ALA A 110 -5.24 -22.32 9.40
C ALA A 110 -6.52 -22.82 8.72
N ALA A 111 -7.02 -22.12 7.71
CA ALA A 111 -8.20 -22.54 6.92
C ALA A 111 -7.97 -23.88 6.22
N VAL A 112 -6.78 -24.11 5.64
CA VAL A 112 -6.38 -25.38 5.03
C VAL A 112 -6.18 -26.48 6.08
N LEU A 113 -5.56 -26.19 7.22
CA LEU A 113 -5.32 -27.16 8.29
C LEU A 113 -6.63 -27.70 8.89
N LYS A 114 -7.66 -26.85 9.07
CA LYS A 114 -9.01 -27.22 9.53
C LYS A 114 -9.72 -28.29 8.68
N GLN A 115 -9.26 -28.55 7.45
CA GLN A 115 -9.88 -29.50 6.51
C GLN A 115 -9.39 -30.94 6.65
N TYR A 116 -8.43 -31.20 7.54
CA TYR A 116 -7.90 -32.54 7.82
C TYR A 116 -8.58 -33.13 9.06
N GLY A 117 -9.20 -34.31 8.93
CA GLY A 117 -10.17 -34.85 9.90
C GLY A 117 -9.64 -35.24 11.28
N GLY A 118 -8.34 -35.04 11.54
CA GLY A 118 -7.74 -35.19 12.86
C GLY A 118 -6.23 -35.33 12.82
N LYS A 119 -5.60 -35.20 14.00
CA LYS A 119 -4.14 -35.22 14.22
C LYS A 119 -3.41 -36.30 13.42
N LYS A 120 -3.89 -37.54 13.46
CA LYS A 120 -3.29 -38.69 12.76
C LYS A 120 -3.35 -38.60 11.22
N GLU A 121 -4.41 -38.01 10.66
CA GLU A 121 -4.52 -37.80 9.22
C GLU A 121 -3.64 -36.64 8.76
N LEU A 122 -3.64 -35.54 9.52
CA LEU A 122 -2.80 -34.38 9.28
C LEU A 122 -1.31 -34.76 9.32
N THR A 123 -0.85 -35.49 10.34
CA THR A 123 0.54 -35.99 10.42
C THR A 123 0.92 -36.85 9.21
N LYS A 124 0.00 -37.70 8.73
CA LYS A 124 0.21 -38.55 7.54
C LYS A 124 0.24 -37.73 6.24
N ALA A 125 -0.48 -36.62 6.17
CA ALA A 125 -0.46 -35.71 5.02
C ALA A 125 0.80 -34.84 5.02
N LEU A 126 1.17 -34.26 6.17
CA LEU A 126 2.38 -33.44 6.35
C LEU A 126 3.68 -34.19 6.03
N THR A 127 3.72 -35.51 6.29
CA THR A 127 4.86 -36.39 5.99
C THR A 127 4.77 -37.11 4.64
N ARG A 128 3.69 -36.91 3.86
CA ARG A 128 3.53 -37.47 2.52
C ARG A 128 4.54 -36.83 1.57
N LYS A 129 5.26 -37.67 0.81
CA LYS A 129 6.22 -37.22 -0.20
C LYS A 129 5.58 -37.04 -1.57
N ASP A 130 5.94 -35.94 -2.23
CA ASP A 130 5.55 -35.59 -3.58
C ASP A 130 6.46 -36.25 -4.66
N SER A 131 6.34 -35.84 -5.92
CA SER A 131 7.20 -36.32 -7.02
C SER A 131 8.68 -35.91 -6.91
N TYR A 132 9.00 -34.86 -6.14
CA TYR A 132 10.37 -34.45 -5.83
C TYR A 132 10.93 -35.16 -4.59
N LYS A 133 10.15 -36.08 -4.01
CA LYS A 133 10.45 -36.83 -2.77
C LYS A 133 10.49 -35.93 -1.52
N LYS A 134 9.90 -34.73 -1.55
CA LYS A 134 9.78 -33.82 -0.42
C LYS A 134 8.36 -33.85 0.16
N CYS A 135 8.22 -33.59 1.45
CA CYS A 135 6.93 -33.43 2.14
C CYS A 135 6.72 -31.98 2.60
N ALA A 136 5.52 -31.63 3.08
CA ALA A 136 5.21 -30.27 3.53
C ALA A 136 6.21 -29.76 4.59
N LEU A 137 6.63 -30.64 5.52
CA LEU A 137 7.61 -30.32 6.55
C LEU A 137 9.04 -30.12 6.01
N ASP A 138 9.40 -30.77 4.89
CA ASP A 138 10.67 -30.49 4.19
C ASP A 138 10.64 -29.05 3.64
N TYR A 139 9.53 -28.65 2.98
CA TYR A 139 9.36 -27.31 2.41
C TYR A 139 9.28 -26.20 3.47
N ILE A 140 8.58 -26.43 4.60
CA ILE A 140 8.54 -25.48 5.73
C ILE A 140 9.95 -25.16 6.23
N LYS A 141 10.80 -26.20 6.36
CA LYS A 141 12.18 -26.06 6.81
C LYS A 141 13.05 -25.31 5.82
N GLU A 142 12.92 -25.61 4.52
CA GLU A 142 13.69 -25.00 3.45
C GLU A 142 13.32 -23.54 3.21
N ASN A 143 12.03 -23.19 3.32
CA ASN A 143 11.50 -21.85 3.07
C ASN A 143 11.45 -20.96 4.34
N ALA A 144 12.11 -21.37 5.43
CA ALA A 144 12.11 -20.69 6.73
C ALA A 144 10.71 -20.36 7.32
N ASN A 145 9.68 -21.13 6.95
CA ASN A 145 8.26 -20.82 7.18
C ASN A 145 7.81 -21.09 8.64
N MET A 146 8.30 -20.27 9.57
CA MET A 146 8.02 -20.38 11.01
C MET A 146 6.53 -20.23 11.33
N ILE A 147 5.79 -19.38 10.61
CA ILE A 147 4.36 -19.15 10.87
C ILE A 147 3.55 -20.43 10.63
N THR A 148 3.77 -21.11 9.50
CA THR A 148 3.09 -22.39 9.22
C THR A 148 3.60 -23.51 10.14
N TYR A 149 4.89 -23.50 10.51
CA TYR A 149 5.44 -24.44 11.50
C TYR A 149 4.71 -24.36 12.85
N GLU A 150 4.62 -23.16 13.42
CA GLU A 150 4.02 -22.94 14.74
C GLU A 150 2.48 -23.16 14.73
N LEU A 151 1.81 -23.01 13.57
CA LEU A 151 0.41 -23.44 13.42
C LEU A 151 0.26 -24.97 13.41
N ILE A 152 1.19 -25.68 12.77
CA ILE A 152 1.21 -27.15 12.77
C ILE A 152 1.56 -27.69 14.17
N ALA A 153 2.51 -27.09 14.89
CA ALA A 153 2.89 -27.48 16.24
C ALA A 153 1.70 -27.49 17.21
N ARG A 154 0.82 -26.46 17.13
CA ARG A 154 -0.44 -26.39 17.90
C ARG A 154 -1.45 -27.51 17.60
N THR A 155 -1.22 -28.36 16.59
CA THR A 155 -2.15 -29.42 16.15
C THR A 155 -1.55 -30.83 16.06
N VAL A 156 -0.22 -30.95 15.95
CA VAL A 156 0.53 -32.20 15.77
C VAL A 156 1.38 -32.50 17.03
N ASP A 157 2.05 -33.64 17.11
CA ASP A 157 2.98 -33.95 18.20
C ASP A 157 4.37 -33.41 17.84
N ASP A 158 4.93 -32.54 18.68
CA ASP A 158 6.22 -31.86 18.45
C ASP A 158 7.34 -32.85 18.08
N SER A 159 7.36 -34.02 18.72
CA SER A 159 8.33 -35.10 18.46
C SER A 159 8.37 -35.59 17.01
N VAL A 160 7.31 -35.38 16.22
CA VAL A 160 7.26 -35.73 14.79
C VAL A 160 7.85 -34.60 13.93
N ILE A 161 7.67 -33.35 14.35
CA ILE A 161 7.97 -32.15 13.57
C ILE A 161 9.29 -31.45 13.94
N GLU A 162 9.84 -31.64 15.15
CA GLU A 162 10.97 -30.83 15.66
C GLU A 162 12.24 -30.92 14.81
N LYS A 163 12.50 -32.07 14.17
CA LYS A 163 13.60 -32.22 13.19
C LYS A 163 13.42 -31.38 11.91
N TYR A 164 12.23 -30.85 11.68
CA TYR A 164 11.85 -29.95 10.59
C TYR A 164 11.71 -28.49 11.02
N ARG A 165 11.90 -28.17 12.32
CA ARG A 165 11.88 -26.79 12.80
C ARG A 165 12.82 -25.93 11.94
N PRO A 166 12.34 -24.83 11.35
CA PRO A 166 13.21 -23.89 10.68
C PRO A 166 14.27 -23.38 11.65
N LYS A 167 15.49 -23.16 11.15
CA LYS A 167 16.47 -22.41 11.92
C LYS A 167 16.09 -20.94 11.83
N SER A 168 16.00 -20.25 12.96
CA SER A 168 16.05 -18.79 12.93
C SER A 168 17.38 -18.36 12.30
N GLU A 169 17.31 -17.47 11.31
CA GLU A 169 18.51 -16.77 10.88
C GLU A 169 19.08 -15.95 12.05
N PRO A 170 20.41 -15.79 12.14
CA PRO A 170 21.01 -14.92 13.13
C PRO A 170 20.65 -13.47 12.78
N THR A 171 19.58 -12.95 13.39
CA THR A 171 19.27 -11.53 13.37
C THR A 171 20.53 -10.74 13.74
N VAL A 172 20.86 -9.74 12.93
CA VAL A 172 22.12 -9.01 13.07
C VAL A 172 22.21 -8.44 14.48
N LYS A 173 23.17 -8.93 15.27
CA LYS A 173 23.41 -8.46 16.63
C LYS A 173 23.81 -6.99 16.60
N LYS A 174 22.83 -6.09 16.74
CA LYS A 174 23.07 -4.74 17.26
C LYS A 174 23.82 -4.93 18.58
N ARG A 175 25.09 -4.57 18.59
CA ARG A 175 25.92 -4.60 19.80
C ARG A 175 25.41 -3.51 20.75
N LEU A 176 24.58 -3.88 21.72
CA LEU A 176 24.64 -3.18 22.99
C LEU A 176 26.02 -3.48 23.61
N PRO A 177 26.74 -2.47 24.12
CA PRO A 177 28.04 -2.69 24.75
C PRO A 177 27.86 -3.51 26.03
N THR A 178 28.77 -4.45 26.26
CA THR A 178 28.72 -5.40 27.38
C THR A 178 29.22 -4.77 28.67
N GLY A 179 28.36 -4.64 29.67
CA GLY A 179 28.73 -4.36 31.07
C GLY A 179 28.28 -5.51 31.96
N SER A 180 29.15 -6.50 32.17
CA SER A 180 28.85 -7.68 32.99
C SER A 180 29.61 -7.64 34.31
N SER A 181 28.89 -7.48 35.42
CA SER A 181 29.27 -8.11 36.68
C SER A 181 28.03 -8.72 37.32
N LYS A 182 28.20 -9.91 37.93
CA LYS A 182 27.17 -10.57 38.72
C LYS A 182 27.53 -10.45 40.20
N THR A 183 26.53 -10.32 41.05
CA THR A 183 26.34 -11.26 42.17
C THR A 183 24.85 -11.28 42.53
N GLU A 184 24.38 -12.45 42.93
CA GLU A 184 23.02 -12.67 43.46
C GLU A 184 23.11 -12.65 45.00
N GLU A 185 22.14 -12.03 45.68
CA GLU A 185 21.48 -12.63 46.84
C GLU A 185 20.22 -11.82 47.24
N ASN A 186 19.23 -12.51 47.80
CA ASN A 186 18.01 -11.91 48.37
C ASN A 186 18.24 -11.55 49.84
N ILE A 187 17.56 -10.51 50.34
CA ILE A 187 16.82 -10.51 51.62
C ILE A 187 16.02 -9.19 51.76
N GLU A 188 14.79 -9.30 52.25
CA GLU A 188 13.88 -8.22 52.67
C GLU A 188 13.84 -8.15 54.22
N PRO A 189 13.31 -7.08 54.87
CA PRO A 189 13.03 -5.71 54.40
C PRO A 189 13.42 -4.62 55.46
N ALA A 190 12.90 -3.40 55.25
CA ALA A 190 12.52 -2.38 56.25
C ALA A 190 13.51 -1.26 56.67
N ASP A 191 12.87 -0.22 57.22
CA ASP A 191 13.34 0.93 58.00
C ASP A 191 14.18 2.06 57.35
N GLU A 192 13.51 3.21 57.17
CA GLU A 192 14.05 4.58 57.36
C GLU A 192 14.48 4.78 58.84
N PRO A 193 15.25 5.82 59.26
CA PRO A 193 15.38 7.13 58.60
C PRO A 193 16.74 7.90 58.71
N ASP A 194 16.71 9.09 58.11
CA ASP A 194 17.20 10.38 58.65
C ASP A 194 18.64 10.93 58.42
N THR A 195 18.68 12.26 58.47
CA THR A 195 19.78 13.19 58.82
C THR A 195 21.02 13.34 57.92
N THR A 196 21.11 14.55 57.34
CA THR A 196 22.31 15.44 57.30
C THR A 196 23.54 15.03 56.48
N ALA A 197 24.43 15.94 56.06
CA ALA A 197 24.39 17.38 55.71
C ALA A 197 25.82 17.75 55.19
N GLU A 198 26.07 19.04 54.94
CA GLU A 198 27.42 19.66 54.85
C GLU A 198 28.27 19.22 53.61
N THR A 199 28.49 20.10 52.62
CA THR A 199 29.56 21.13 52.52
C THR A 199 30.99 20.54 52.54
N THR A 200 31.93 20.87 51.66
CA THR A 200 31.96 21.88 50.56
C THR A 200 32.93 21.38 49.43
N GLU A 201 33.56 22.10 48.50
CA GLU A 201 33.84 23.54 48.29
C GLU A 201 34.09 23.90 46.81
N GLU A 202 34.36 25.18 46.57
CA GLU A 202 35.23 25.82 45.56
C GLU A 202 36.21 24.94 44.71
N ASN A 203 36.65 25.29 43.48
CA ASN A 203 36.81 26.65 42.91
C ASN A 203 37.01 26.69 41.37
N THR A 204 36.64 27.83 40.75
CA THR A 204 37.25 28.58 39.59
C THR A 204 37.92 27.89 38.38
N ALA A 205 38.00 28.48 37.17
CA ALA A 205 37.31 29.61 36.49
C ALA A 205 37.85 29.75 35.03
N ALA A 206 37.30 30.70 34.26
CA ALA A 206 37.90 31.35 33.06
C ALA A 206 38.06 30.50 31.77
N ASP A 207 37.99 31.06 30.55
CA ASP A 207 37.52 32.40 30.07
C ASP A 207 37.24 32.36 28.54
N ALA A 208 36.43 33.30 28.02
CA ALA A 208 36.17 33.70 26.62
C ALA A 208 35.76 32.60 25.60
N GLY A 209 34.96 32.84 24.55
CA GLY A 209 34.38 34.03 23.87
C GLY A 209 34.20 33.63 22.38
N HIS A 210 33.32 34.15 21.51
CA HIS A 210 32.42 35.31 21.42
C HIS A 210 31.31 34.86 20.42
N VAL A 211 29.99 34.92 20.70
CA VAL A 211 29.07 36.07 20.56
C VAL A 211 29.07 36.73 19.16
N ASP A 212 27.94 36.60 18.45
CA ASP A 212 27.26 37.68 17.70
C ASP A 212 25.85 37.17 17.30
N THR A 213 24.78 37.53 18.02
CA THR A 213 23.98 38.78 18.04
C THR A 213 22.87 38.85 16.97
N VAL A 214 21.63 39.05 17.44
CA VAL A 214 20.43 39.42 16.68
C VAL A 214 19.69 40.47 17.53
N PRO A 215 19.22 41.61 16.97
CA PRO A 215 18.57 42.65 17.75
C PRO A 215 17.08 42.36 18.00
N GLU A 216 16.69 42.47 19.26
CA GLU A 216 15.33 42.54 19.79
C GLU A 216 14.96 44.00 20.11
N ILE A 217 13.71 44.40 19.89
CA ILE A 217 12.88 45.27 20.75
C ILE A 217 11.41 45.10 20.31
N THR A 218 10.56 44.44 21.11
CA THR A 218 9.62 44.99 22.13
C THR A 218 8.42 45.76 21.51
N GLU A 219 7.24 45.86 22.14
CA GLU A 219 6.90 45.73 23.57
C GLU A 219 5.48 45.14 23.83
N LEU A 220 5.24 44.73 25.08
CA LEU A 220 3.99 44.24 25.68
C LEU A 220 3.11 45.43 26.20
N PRO A 221 1.89 45.28 26.79
CA PRO A 221 1.17 44.10 27.31
C PRO A 221 -0.25 43.96 26.65
N ASP A 222 -1.36 43.46 27.20
CA ASP A 222 -1.78 43.09 28.57
C ASP A 222 -2.98 42.08 28.58
N ASN A 223 -3.52 41.81 29.77
CA ASN A 223 -4.57 40.83 30.13
C ASN A 223 -6.00 41.44 30.05
N GLU A 224 -7.13 40.82 30.44
CA GLU A 224 -7.44 39.61 31.24
C GLU A 224 -8.93 39.18 31.00
N ASP A 225 -9.31 37.92 31.24
CA ASP A 225 -10.60 37.37 31.76
C ASP A 225 -12.02 37.89 31.31
N THR A 226 -13.15 37.15 31.38
CA THR A 226 -13.47 35.73 31.74
C THR A 226 -14.81 35.27 31.13
N ALA A 227 -14.90 33.95 30.82
CA ALA A 227 -15.98 32.96 31.07
C ALA A 227 -17.52 33.22 30.88
N GLU A 228 -18.25 32.09 30.95
CA GLU A 228 -19.72 31.86 31.01
C GLU A 228 -20.56 32.22 29.75
N ASN A 229 -21.26 31.31 29.03
CA ASN A 229 -21.87 29.98 29.22
C ASN A 229 -23.31 29.95 29.79
N GLN A 230 -24.29 29.65 28.93
CA GLN A 230 -25.49 28.86 29.30
C GLN A 230 -26.24 28.28 28.09
N ASN A 231 -26.95 27.16 28.31
CA ASN A 231 -27.81 26.46 27.36
C ASN A 231 -29.30 26.66 27.72
N GLU A 232 -30.20 26.49 26.73
CA GLU A 232 -31.45 25.69 26.76
C GLU A 232 -32.14 25.83 25.37
N LYS A 233 -32.68 24.78 24.71
CA LYS A 233 -33.93 24.02 24.97
C LYS A 233 -35.20 24.90 24.98
N GLU A 234 -36.35 24.53 24.39
CA GLU A 234 -36.73 23.27 23.70
C GLU A 234 -37.94 23.46 22.75
N ASN A 235 -38.04 22.57 21.74
CA ASN A 235 -39.27 21.97 21.16
C ASN A 235 -40.43 22.76 20.47
N VAL A 236 -40.74 22.27 19.24
CA VAL A 236 -42.09 21.87 18.73
C VAL A 236 -43.08 22.88 18.07
N SER A 237 -43.46 22.50 16.82
CA SER A 237 -44.76 22.69 16.11
C SER A 237 -44.98 23.82 15.08
N SER A 238 -45.06 23.37 13.82
CA SER A 238 -46.13 23.63 12.82
C SER A 238 -46.40 25.02 12.21
N ALA A 239 -46.40 25.00 10.86
CA ALA A 239 -47.40 25.58 9.95
C ALA A 239 -47.54 27.12 9.80
N GLY A 240 -47.21 27.59 8.58
CA GLY A 240 -48.20 28.34 7.78
C GLY A 240 -47.87 29.77 7.34
N GLN A 241 -47.86 29.96 6.02
CA GLN A 241 -48.21 31.18 5.28
C GLN A 241 -47.38 32.48 5.43
N GLU A 242 -46.73 32.81 4.30
CA GLU A 242 -46.70 34.13 3.63
C GLU A 242 -45.91 35.35 4.16
N LYS A 243 -45.35 36.08 3.16
CA LYS A 243 -44.98 37.51 3.12
C LYS A 243 -43.85 38.03 4.03
N PRO A 244 -42.73 38.43 3.42
CA PRO A 244 -41.97 39.62 3.82
C PRO A 244 -42.57 40.87 3.15
N GLN A 245 -42.81 41.94 3.92
CA GLN A 245 -42.97 43.29 3.36
C GLN A 245 -41.96 44.29 3.95
N VAL A 246 -41.15 44.85 3.03
CA VAL A 246 -40.84 46.28 2.88
C VAL A 246 -40.32 47.08 4.08
N GLN A 247 -39.03 47.44 4.01
CA GLN A 247 -38.53 48.83 3.96
C GLN A 247 -37.08 48.81 3.42
N ASN A 248 -36.78 49.39 2.25
CA ASN A 248 -36.36 50.80 2.01
C ASN A 248 -34.91 51.09 2.43
N THR A 249 -34.03 51.74 1.65
CA THR A 249 -34.05 52.21 0.24
C THR A 249 -32.64 52.65 -0.18
N VAL A 250 -32.21 52.36 -1.42
CA VAL A 250 -31.16 53.10 -2.15
C VAL A 250 -31.60 53.18 -3.63
N PRO A 251 -31.51 54.34 -4.32
CA PRO A 251 -32.10 54.52 -5.65
C PRO A 251 -31.25 53.95 -6.79
N ALA A 252 -31.89 53.63 -7.92
CA ALA A 252 -31.23 53.21 -9.15
C ALA A 252 -30.89 54.39 -10.07
N GLU A 253 -29.69 54.39 -10.65
CA GLU A 253 -29.33 55.33 -11.73
C GLU A 253 -29.86 54.87 -13.11
N PRO A 254 -30.16 55.81 -14.02
CA PRO A 254 -30.77 55.48 -15.31
C PRO A 254 -29.75 54.91 -16.33
N PHE A 255 -30.12 53.81 -16.99
CA PHE A 255 -29.33 53.20 -18.06
C PHE A 255 -29.05 54.19 -19.21
N LYS A 256 -27.79 54.58 -19.34
CA LYS A 256 -27.30 55.42 -20.44
C LYS A 256 -27.03 54.54 -21.67
N LYS A 257 -27.64 54.85 -22.82
CA LYS A 257 -27.34 54.16 -24.09
C LYS A 257 -25.94 54.54 -24.56
N LEU A 258 -25.03 53.58 -24.62
CA LEU A 258 -23.80 53.69 -25.42
C LEU A 258 -24.14 53.60 -26.91
N PHE A 259 -23.36 54.28 -27.75
CA PHE A 259 -23.42 54.17 -29.20
C PHE A 259 -22.10 53.59 -29.74
N LEU A 260 -22.15 52.95 -30.91
CA LEU A 260 -21.06 52.12 -31.45
C LEU A 260 -19.83 52.92 -31.98
N TYR A 261 -19.72 54.20 -31.65
CA TYR A 261 -18.69 55.12 -32.16
C TYR A 261 -17.73 55.66 -31.08
N ASP A 262 -17.91 55.30 -29.81
CA ASP A 262 -17.05 55.73 -28.69
C ASP A 262 -15.69 54.97 -28.65
N TYR A 263 -15.08 54.70 -29.81
CA TYR A 263 -13.86 53.88 -29.97
C TYR A 263 -12.90 54.42 -31.05
N GLU A 264 -12.00 55.34 -30.66
CA GLU A 264 -10.69 55.52 -31.32
C GLU A 264 -9.59 55.78 -30.27
N PRO A 265 -8.32 55.41 -30.53
CA PRO A 265 -7.36 55.12 -29.45
C PRO A 265 -6.50 56.31 -29.00
N ALA A 266 -6.60 56.67 -27.72
CA ALA A 266 -5.78 57.71 -27.10
C ALA A 266 -4.55 57.16 -26.33
N GLN A 267 -3.44 57.02 -27.07
CA GLN A 267 -2.04 56.96 -26.60
C GLN A 267 -1.57 55.73 -25.79
N LYS A 268 -0.26 55.46 -25.89
CA LYS A 268 0.44 54.37 -25.18
C LYS A 268 0.88 54.86 -23.81
N GLU A 269 0.14 54.51 -22.76
CA GLU A 269 0.69 54.55 -21.41
C GLU A 269 1.62 53.34 -21.20
N LEU A 270 2.79 53.56 -20.61
CA LEU A 270 3.90 52.61 -20.62
C LEU A 270 3.75 51.58 -19.48
N VAL A 271 2.84 50.63 -19.64
CA VAL A 271 2.79 49.43 -18.79
C VAL A 271 4.17 48.74 -18.85
N PRO A 272 4.86 48.50 -17.72
CA PRO A 272 6.10 47.74 -17.74
C PRO A 272 5.79 46.33 -18.25
N GLU A 273 6.52 45.85 -19.27
CA GLU A 273 6.35 44.46 -19.74
C GLU A 273 6.54 43.50 -18.55
N PRO A 274 5.71 42.45 -18.40
CA PRO A 274 6.03 41.36 -17.50
C PRO A 274 7.41 40.83 -17.91
N GLN A 275 8.35 40.82 -16.96
CA GLN A 275 9.76 40.67 -17.32
C GLN A 275 9.99 39.36 -18.07
N LYS A 276 10.46 39.47 -19.32
CA LYS A 276 11.01 38.35 -20.09
C LYS A 276 12.35 37.96 -19.47
N GLU A 277 12.31 37.39 -18.27
CA GLU A 277 13.46 36.75 -17.65
C GLU A 277 13.96 35.65 -18.58
N LYS A 278 15.07 35.93 -19.25
CA LYS A 278 15.86 35.02 -20.09
C LYS A 278 15.04 33.88 -20.71
N SER A 279 14.20 34.22 -21.68
CA SER A 279 13.84 33.28 -22.74
C SER A 279 15.12 32.94 -23.53
N ALA A 280 15.93 32.05 -22.98
CA ALA A 280 17.11 31.53 -23.64
C ALA A 280 16.65 30.88 -24.93
N ASN A 281 17.16 31.34 -26.06
CA ASN A 281 17.09 30.55 -27.28
C ASN A 281 17.87 29.25 -27.01
N LEU A 282 17.14 28.17 -26.70
CA LEU A 282 17.67 26.81 -26.60
C LEU A 282 18.01 26.27 -28.00
N ALA A 283 18.82 27.03 -28.72
CA ALA A 283 19.42 26.67 -29.99
C ALA A 283 20.44 25.56 -29.71
N SER A 284 20.05 24.31 -29.97
CA SER A 284 20.86 23.10 -29.85
C SER A 284 21.74 23.06 -28.59
N ILE A 285 21.17 22.61 -27.47
CA ILE A 285 21.95 22.30 -26.25
C ILE A 285 23.05 21.30 -26.66
N ALA A 286 24.31 21.74 -26.62
CA ALA A 286 25.42 21.03 -27.29
C ALA A 286 25.63 19.61 -26.77
N ASN A 287 25.25 19.36 -25.52
CA ASN A 287 25.01 18.02 -24.98
C ASN A 287 23.89 18.10 -23.92
N PRO A 288 22.64 17.67 -24.22
CA PRO A 288 21.56 17.68 -23.23
C PRO A 288 21.77 16.67 -22.09
N ASN A 289 22.69 15.72 -22.30
CA ASN A 289 23.06 14.64 -21.40
C ASN A 289 24.36 14.93 -20.63
N GLU A 290 24.81 16.19 -20.62
CA GLU A 290 25.88 16.63 -19.73
C GLU A 290 25.48 16.47 -18.26
N ARG A 291 26.42 16.02 -17.42
CA ARG A 291 26.21 15.73 -16.00
C ARG A 291 27.07 16.65 -15.15
N ASP A 292 26.49 17.23 -14.10
CA ASP A 292 27.26 18.01 -13.13
C ASP A 292 28.07 17.13 -12.16
N ILE A 293 28.75 17.76 -11.20
CA ILE A 293 29.57 17.09 -10.17
C ILE A 293 28.80 16.06 -9.31
N ASN A 294 27.47 16.14 -9.25
CA ASN A 294 26.60 15.19 -8.55
C ASN A 294 26.00 14.15 -9.51
N GLY A 295 26.42 14.15 -10.78
CA GLY A 295 25.88 13.30 -11.84
C GLY A 295 24.55 13.79 -12.43
N ARG A 296 24.04 14.96 -12.04
CA ARG A 296 22.70 15.42 -12.45
C ARG A 296 22.70 16.02 -13.85
N THR A 297 21.74 15.61 -14.67
CA THR A 297 21.52 16.19 -16.01
C THR A 297 20.74 17.50 -15.96
N LEU A 298 20.72 18.24 -17.07
CA LEU A 298 19.84 19.40 -17.22
C LEU A 298 18.36 19.02 -17.11
N LEU A 299 17.97 17.84 -17.62
CA LEU A 299 16.60 17.33 -17.49
C LEU A 299 16.18 17.13 -16.03
N MET A 300 17.04 16.59 -15.17
CA MET A 300 16.75 16.47 -13.74
C MET A 300 16.55 17.82 -13.05
N LYS A 301 17.21 18.88 -13.52
CA LYS A 301 17.09 20.24 -12.99
C LYS A 301 15.76 20.86 -13.41
N ALA A 302 15.48 20.92 -14.71
CA ALA A 302 14.19 21.40 -15.23
C ALA A 302 12.98 20.65 -14.63
N VAL A 303 13.11 19.34 -14.42
CA VAL A 303 12.11 18.53 -13.71
C VAL A 303 12.02 18.89 -12.23
N LYS A 304 13.13 19.06 -11.50
CA LYS A 304 13.10 19.48 -10.09
C LYS A 304 12.54 20.89 -9.92
N ASP A 305 12.77 21.77 -10.88
CA ASP A 305 12.37 23.17 -10.86
C ASP A 305 10.93 23.40 -11.38
N GLY A 306 10.29 22.36 -11.94
CA GLY A 306 8.86 22.37 -12.29
C GLY A 306 8.53 22.98 -13.65
N ASN A 307 9.51 23.13 -14.54
CA ASN A 307 9.34 23.84 -15.81
C ASN A 307 8.99 22.88 -16.96
N ASP A 308 7.71 22.56 -17.13
CA ASP A 308 7.17 21.69 -18.19
C ASP A 308 7.67 22.05 -19.60
N TRP A 309 7.88 23.35 -19.89
CA TRP A 309 8.39 23.81 -21.18
C TRP A 309 9.86 23.45 -21.36
N GLU A 310 10.71 23.67 -20.36
CA GLU A 310 12.12 23.23 -20.40
C GLU A 310 12.22 21.70 -20.49
N VAL A 311 11.44 20.95 -19.70
CA VAL A 311 11.40 19.48 -19.74
C VAL A 311 11.07 19.01 -21.18
N ARG A 312 10.01 19.56 -21.78
CA ARG A 312 9.63 19.25 -23.18
C ARG A 312 10.69 19.70 -24.20
N SER A 313 11.44 20.77 -23.93
CA SER A 313 12.50 21.29 -24.83
C SER A 313 13.79 20.46 -24.76
N LEU A 314 14.18 20.04 -23.56
CA LEU A 314 15.32 19.18 -23.29
C LEU A 314 15.14 17.80 -23.91
N ILE A 315 13.96 17.18 -23.74
CA ILE A 315 13.63 15.89 -24.35
C ILE A 315 13.66 16.00 -25.89
N LYS A 316 13.06 17.06 -26.47
CA LYS A 316 13.16 17.34 -27.92
C LYS A 316 14.59 17.57 -28.42
N SER A 317 15.50 18.00 -27.55
CA SER A 317 16.92 18.18 -27.86
C SER A 317 17.73 16.88 -27.78
N GLY A 318 17.13 15.76 -27.36
CA GLY A 318 17.80 14.46 -27.20
C GLY A 318 18.25 14.13 -25.76
N ALA A 319 17.61 14.73 -24.75
CA ALA A 319 17.85 14.33 -23.35
C ALA A 319 17.35 12.89 -23.10
N ASP A 320 18.20 12.04 -22.53
CA ASP A 320 17.85 10.70 -22.08
C ASP A 320 17.14 10.77 -20.72
N VAL A 321 15.86 10.41 -20.73
CA VAL A 321 14.95 10.42 -19.59
C VAL A 321 15.33 9.41 -18.49
N ASN A 322 16.11 8.38 -18.84
CA ASN A 322 16.49 7.27 -17.96
C ASN A 322 17.90 7.41 -17.36
N MET A 323 18.63 8.47 -17.69
CA MET A 323 19.86 8.80 -16.98
C MET A 323 19.58 8.98 -15.49
N ALA A 324 20.51 8.49 -14.67
CA ALA A 324 20.48 8.60 -13.22
C ALA A 324 21.67 9.43 -12.69
N ASP A 325 21.53 10.07 -11.53
CA ASP A 325 22.61 10.83 -10.88
C ASP A 325 23.60 9.93 -10.11
N LEU A 326 24.49 10.51 -9.27
CA LEU A 326 25.43 9.72 -8.47
C LEU A 326 24.77 8.92 -7.33
N GLU A 327 23.53 9.20 -6.95
CA GLU A 327 22.74 8.43 -5.98
C GLU A 327 21.76 7.45 -6.67
N GLY A 328 21.68 7.49 -8.00
CA GLY A 328 20.81 6.63 -8.79
C GLY A 328 19.41 7.19 -9.03
N TRP A 329 19.17 8.48 -8.76
CA TRP A 329 17.88 9.12 -9.02
C TRP A 329 17.75 9.46 -10.51
N THR A 330 16.69 8.97 -11.15
CA THR A 330 16.31 9.37 -12.52
C THR A 330 15.46 10.64 -12.51
N ALA A 331 15.33 11.30 -13.67
CA ALA A 331 14.44 12.46 -13.81
C ALA A 331 13.00 12.13 -13.33
N PHE A 332 12.51 10.92 -13.59
CA PHE A 332 11.20 10.46 -13.14
C PHE A 332 11.04 10.43 -11.62
N MET A 333 12.08 10.03 -10.88
CA MET A 333 12.09 10.09 -9.42
C MET A 333 12.07 11.52 -8.88
N TYR A 334 12.77 12.46 -9.54
CA TYR A 334 12.75 13.87 -9.18
C TYR A 334 11.33 14.47 -9.33
N ALA A 335 10.61 14.14 -10.40
CA ALA A 335 9.23 14.59 -10.63
C ALA A 335 8.28 14.17 -9.49
N ILE A 336 8.31 12.89 -9.14
CA ILE A 336 7.48 12.31 -8.08
C ILE A 336 7.85 12.86 -6.70
N ARG A 337 9.14 13.00 -6.39
CA ARG A 337 9.61 13.35 -5.04
C ARG A 337 9.44 14.83 -4.71
N TYR A 338 9.59 15.73 -5.68
CA TYR A 338 9.71 17.16 -5.44
C TYR A 338 8.59 18.01 -6.05
N GLN A 339 8.08 17.66 -7.23
CA GLN A 339 7.13 18.53 -7.95
C GLN A 339 5.65 18.14 -7.80
N ASN A 340 5.33 16.85 -7.78
CA ASN A 340 3.92 16.39 -7.81
C ASN A 340 3.09 16.91 -9.01
N SER A 341 3.76 17.34 -10.09
CA SER A 341 3.12 17.64 -11.38
C SER A 341 2.82 16.33 -12.12
N LEU A 342 1.53 16.03 -12.29
CA LEU A 342 1.06 14.90 -13.11
C LEU A 342 1.46 15.10 -14.59
N GLU A 343 1.54 16.35 -15.03
CA GLU A 343 1.95 16.71 -16.39
C GLU A 343 3.42 16.33 -16.64
N ILE A 344 4.35 16.65 -15.72
CA ILE A 344 5.76 16.20 -15.82
C ILE A 344 5.86 14.67 -15.79
N VAL A 345 5.10 14.01 -14.91
CA VAL A 345 5.06 12.54 -14.81
C VAL A 345 4.62 11.91 -16.13
N ASN A 346 3.57 12.44 -16.76
CA ASN A 346 3.10 11.98 -18.07
C ASN A 346 4.11 12.28 -19.18
N ILE A 347 4.67 13.50 -19.24
CA ILE A 347 5.70 13.89 -20.22
C ILE A 347 6.88 12.92 -20.21
N LEU A 348 7.36 12.51 -19.03
CA LEU A 348 8.49 11.59 -18.90
C LEU A 348 8.10 10.17 -19.34
N LEU A 349 6.92 9.66 -18.95
CA LEU A 349 6.44 8.34 -19.34
C LEU A 349 6.17 8.22 -20.84
N ASP A 350 5.56 9.24 -21.45
CA ASP A 350 5.28 9.31 -22.90
C ASP A 350 6.56 9.31 -23.74
N ASN A 351 7.69 9.73 -23.14
CA ASN A 351 9.01 9.73 -23.76
C ASN A 351 9.91 8.58 -23.26
N GLY A 352 9.33 7.55 -22.64
CA GLY A 352 10.00 6.28 -22.35
C GLY A 352 10.76 6.20 -21.02
N ALA A 353 10.40 7.02 -20.03
CA ALA A 353 10.93 6.87 -18.68
C ALA A 353 10.51 5.52 -18.06
N ASP A 354 11.47 4.75 -17.56
CA ASP A 354 11.25 3.48 -16.87
C ASP A 354 11.07 3.71 -15.35
N PRO A 355 9.87 3.52 -14.80
CA PRO A 355 9.61 3.72 -13.38
C PRO A 355 10.18 2.59 -12.51
N ALA A 356 10.56 1.45 -13.09
CA ALA A 356 11.04 0.27 -12.37
C ALA A 356 12.54 0.32 -12.02
N ILE A 357 13.30 1.26 -12.62
CA ILE A 357 14.68 1.55 -12.21
C ILE A 357 14.71 1.91 -10.72
N PRO A 358 15.48 1.20 -9.87
CA PRO A 358 15.69 1.58 -8.48
C PRO A 358 16.90 2.51 -8.33
N ASN A 359 16.87 3.39 -7.33
CA ASN A 359 18.07 4.15 -6.93
C ASN A 359 19.06 3.27 -6.14
N LYS A 360 20.22 3.82 -5.76
CA LYS A 360 21.25 3.04 -5.02
C LYS A 360 20.83 2.57 -3.63
N TYR A 361 19.71 3.07 -3.09
CA TYR A 361 19.12 2.64 -1.82
C TYR A 361 18.05 1.55 -2.00
N GLY A 362 17.78 1.10 -3.24
CA GLY A 362 16.71 0.16 -3.55
C GLY A 362 15.30 0.77 -3.53
N THR A 363 15.20 2.11 -3.51
CA THR A 363 13.92 2.81 -3.60
C THR A 363 13.47 2.88 -5.06
N THR A 364 12.23 2.48 -5.32
CA THR A 364 11.60 2.55 -6.66
C THR A 364 10.73 3.80 -6.78
N SER A 365 10.33 4.13 -8.01
CA SER A 365 9.39 5.21 -8.27
C SER A 365 8.02 4.99 -7.60
N LEU A 366 7.59 3.73 -7.42
CA LEU A 366 6.33 3.41 -6.73
C LEU A 366 6.42 3.63 -5.22
N GLN A 367 7.54 3.26 -4.57
CA GLN A 367 7.79 3.56 -3.16
C GLN A 367 7.86 5.08 -2.91
N LEU A 368 8.46 5.83 -3.85
CA LEU A 368 8.48 7.30 -3.80
C LEU A 368 7.09 7.91 -3.95
N ALA A 369 6.26 7.40 -4.87
CA ALA A 369 4.90 7.88 -5.05
C ALA A 369 4.03 7.58 -3.81
N ALA A 370 4.04 6.34 -3.32
CA ALA A 370 3.29 5.92 -2.14
C ALA A 370 3.58 6.79 -0.91
N THR A 371 4.87 7.04 -0.65
CA THR A 371 5.31 7.94 0.43
C THR A 371 4.95 9.39 0.10
N TYR A 372 5.59 9.98 -0.90
CA TYR A 372 5.73 11.44 -1.00
C TYR A 372 4.68 12.14 -1.86
N THR A 373 3.86 11.42 -2.65
CA THR A 373 2.91 12.14 -3.50
C THR A 373 1.74 12.72 -2.73
N SER A 374 1.39 13.96 -3.11
CA SER A 374 0.15 14.64 -2.72
C SER A 374 -1.00 14.38 -3.69
N ASN A 375 -0.71 13.83 -4.87
CA ASN A 375 -1.67 13.60 -5.95
C ASN A 375 -1.88 12.10 -6.21
N PRO A 376 -3.01 11.50 -5.81
CA PRO A 376 -3.30 10.08 -6.02
C PRO A 376 -3.26 9.62 -7.47
N GLU A 377 -3.48 10.50 -8.45
CA GLU A 377 -3.39 10.15 -9.88
C GLU A 377 -1.95 9.86 -10.33
N ILE A 378 -0.95 10.52 -9.73
CA ILE A 378 0.47 10.18 -9.96
C ILE A 378 0.73 8.76 -9.47
N LEU A 379 0.22 8.40 -8.28
CA LEU A 379 0.31 7.03 -7.78
C LEU A 379 -0.40 6.04 -8.72
N ARG A 380 -1.62 6.35 -9.20
CA ARG A 380 -2.37 5.48 -10.13
C ARG A 380 -1.61 5.24 -11.43
N VAL A 381 -1.07 6.30 -12.06
CA VAL A 381 -0.30 6.22 -13.31
C VAL A 381 1.02 5.48 -13.14
N VAL A 382 1.74 5.67 -12.02
CA VAL A 382 2.96 4.89 -11.72
C VAL A 382 2.63 3.42 -11.50
N LEU A 383 1.57 3.13 -10.72
CA LEU A 383 1.14 1.79 -10.34
C LEU A 383 0.72 0.93 -11.55
N GLU A 384 0.21 1.54 -12.62
CA GLU A 384 -0.12 0.86 -13.87
C GLU A 384 1.07 0.34 -14.67
N LYS A 385 2.29 0.79 -14.34
CA LYS A 385 3.52 0.29 -14.96
C LYS A 385 4.11 -0.94 -14.25
N TYR A 386 3.51 -1.36 -13.13
CA TYR A 386 3.95 -2.52 -12.33
C TYR A 386 3.00 -3.71 -12.55
N PRO A 387 3.51 -4.96 -12.61
CA PRO A 387 2.67 -6.14 -12.74
C PRO A 387 1.81 -6.35 -11.49
N ALA A 388 0.52 -6.59 -11.71
CA ALA A 388 -0.48 -6.82 -10.65
C ALA A 388 -0.08 -7.98 -9.73
N GLY A 389 -0.32 -7.82 -8.42
CA GLY A 389 0.05 -8.81 -7.40
C GLY A 389 1.55 -8.90 -7.09
N SER A 390 2.41 -8.04 -7.65
CA SER A 390 3.82 -8.03 -7.30
C SER A 390 4.07 -7.57 -5.86
N ASN A 391 5.05 -8.18 -5.18
CA ASN A 391 5.45 -7.84 -3.81
C ASN A 391 5.81 -6.35 -3.65
N GLU A 392 6.27 -5.70 -4.72
CA GLU A 392 6.63 -4.28 -4.74
C GLU A 392 5.40 -3.35 -4.63
N ILE A 393 4.26 -3.74 -5.20
CA ILE A 393 2.98 -3.06 -5.00
C ILE A 393 2.56 -3.20 -3.54
N PHE A 394 2.63 -4.40 -2.96
CA PHE A 394 2.24 -4.63 -1.56
C PHE A 394 3.16 -3.88 -0.58
N LYS A 395 4.48 -3.89 -0.80
CA LYS A 395 5.44 -3.08 -0.03
C LYS A 395 5.14 -1.58 -0.11
N SER A 396 4.80 -1.09 -1.30
CA SER A 396 4.44 0.32 -1.50
C SER A 396 3.10 0.68 -0.86
N PHE A 397 2.13 -0.24 -0.84
CA PHE A 397 0.89 -0.10 -0.10
C PHE A 397 1.11 0.00 1.42
N ILE A 398 2.00 -0.84 1.98
CA ILE A 398 2.41 -0.72 3.39
C ILE A 398 3.06 0.64 3.67
N LEU A 399 3.94 1.14 2.78
CA LEU A 399 4.52 2.48 2.91
C LEU A 399 3.46 3.59 2.87
N ALA A 400 2.39 3.47 2.09
CA ALA A 400 1.29 4.44 2.11
C ALA A 400 0.51 4.44 3.45
N ILE A 401 0.47 3.31 4.17
CA ILE A 401 -0.15 3.20 5.50
C ILE A 401 0.76 3.76 6.61
N THR A 402 2.07 3.49 6.55
CA THR A 402 3.00 3.84 7.64
C THR A 402 3.71 5.19 7.45
N ALA A 403 3.70 5.77 6.24
CA ALA A 403 4.26 7.09 5.99
C ALA A 403 3.34 8.20 6.52
N ASN A 404 3.68 8.74 7.70
CA ASN A 404 3.08 9.96 8.24
C ASN A 404 3.54 11.20 7.44
N THR A 405 3.03 11.34 6.21
CA THR A 405 3.43 12.38 5.26
C THR A 405 2.23 12.88 4.44
N GLY A 406 1.90 14.16 4.60
CA GLY A 406 0.74 14.80 3.96
C GLY A 406 -0.48 14.85 4.88
N SER A 407 -1.66 15.04 4.31
CA SER A 407 -2.93 15.00 5.08
C SER A 407 -3.51 13.60 5.15
N THR A 408 -4.34 13.32 6.17
CA THR A 408 -5.10 12.06 6.28
C THR A 408 -5.95 11.79 5.03
N ALA A 409 -6.55 12.83 4.44
CA ALA A 409 -7.32 12.70 3.19
C ALA A 409 -6.44 12.29 2.00
N THR A 410 -5.22 12.84 1.91
CA THR A 410 -4.21 12.43 0.92
C THR A 410 -3.80 10.96 1.12
N GLN A 411 -3.58 10.56 2.38
CA GLN A 411 -3.20 9.19 2.73
C GLN A 411 -4.31 8.19 2.40
N ALA A 412 -5.54 8.48 2.82
CA ALA A 412 -6.76 7.75 2.50
C ALA A 412 -6.94 7.55 0.99
N ALA A 413 -6.76 8.62 0.20
CA ALA A 413 -6.90 8.54 -1.26
C ALA A 413 -5.81 7.67 -1.91
N LYS A 414 -4.55 7.74 -1.43
CA LYS A 414 -3.48 6.84 -1.88
C LYS A 414 -3.76 5.37 -1.54
N ILE A 415 -4.29 5.11 -0.35
CA ILE A 415 -4.69 3.77 0.12
C ILE A 415 -5.84 3.22 -0.75
N ASN A 416 -6.83 4.05 -1.09
CA ASN A 416 -7.91 3.65 -2.01
C ASN A 416 -7.38 3.27 -3.41
N VAL A 417 -6.41 4.00 -3.98
CA VAL A 417 -5.78 3.65 -5.27
C VAL A 417 -5.07 2.29 -5.24
N PHE A 418 -4.53 1.86 -4.10
CA PHE A 418 -4.03 0.50 -3.93
C PHE A 418 -5.16 -0.54 -3.80
N ILE A 419 -6.22 -0.23 -3.04
CA ILE A 419 -7.40 -1.10 -2.88
C ILE A 419 -8.09 -1.36 -4.23
N GLU A 420 -8.24 -0.33 -5.08
CA GLU A 420 -8.72 -0.44 -6.47
C GLU A 420 -7.94 -1.47 -7.31
N LYS A 421 -6.65 -1.67 -7.01
CA LYS A 421 -5.76 -2.63 -7.68
C LYS A 421 -5.67 -3.97 -6.91
N ASN A 422 -6.60 -4.23 -5.98
CA ASN A 422 -6.81 -5.50 -5.27
C ASN A 422 -5.59 -5.99 -4.45
N VAL A 423 -4.96 -5.09 -3.69
CA VAL A 423 -3.91 -5.47 -2.72
C VAL A 423 -4.47 -6.34 -1.57
N PRO A 424 -3.72 -7.36 -1.08
CA PRO A 424 -4.22 -8.28 -0.07
C PRO A 424 -4.21 -7.67 1.34
N LEU A 425 -5.36 -7.15 1.80
CA LEU A 425 -5.50 -6.45 3.09
C LEU A 425 -5.19 -7.30 4.34
N ASN A 426 -5.25 -8.63 4.21
CA ASN A 426 -5.06 -9.60 5.30
C ASN A 426 -3.72 -10.37 5.22
N ARG A 427 -2.85 -10.03 4.27
CA ARG A 427 -1.48 -10.58 4.17
C ARG A 427 -0.57 -9.93 5.22
N PHE A 428 0.43 -10.67 5.71
CA PHE A 428 1.42 -10.12 6.64
C PHE A 428 2.59 -9.42 5.94
N TYR A 429 3.08 -8.36 6.58
CA TYR A 429 4.33 -7.66 6.29
C TYR A 429 5.07 -7.49 7.62
N GLU A 430 6.33 -7.92 7.69
CA GLU A 430 7.18 -7.86 8.91
C GLU A 430 6.47 -8.37 10.19
N GLY A 431 5.59 -9.36 10.06
CA GLY A 431 4.86 -9.98 11.16
C GLY A 431 3.54 -9.31 11.56
N LYS A 432 3.05 -8.30 10.82
CA LYS A 432 1.78 -7.59 11.07
C LYS A 432 0.94 -7.48 9.80
N THR A 433 -0.39 -7.37 9.91
CA THR A 433 -1.25 -7.03 8.75
C THR A 433 -1.27 -5.52 8.46
N PRO A 434 -1.67 -5.09 7.25
CA PRO A 434 -2.00 -3.69 6.95
C PRO A 434 -2.82 -2.99 8.02
N LEU A 435 -3.84 -3.65 8.60
CA LEU A 435 -4.69 -3.06 9.65
C LEU A 435 -3.97 -2.96 11.01
N MET A 436 -3.11 -3.91 11.37
CA MET A 436 -2.25 -3.79 12.57
C MET A 436 -1.25 -2.65 12.43
N LEU A 437 -0.67 -2.47 11.24
CA LEU A 437 0.26 -1.38 10.94
C LEU A 437 -0.43 -0.01 10.91
N ALA A 438 -1.65 0.07 10.39
CA ALA A 438 -2.48 1.27 10.49
C ALA A 438 -2.80 1.60 11.95
N ALA A 439 -3.23 0.61 12.75
CA ALA A 439 -3.49 0.78 14.17
C ALA A 439 -2.26 1.26 14.96
N GLU A 440 -1.05 0.83 14.57
CA GLU A 440 0.22 1.20 15.22
C GLU A 440 0.77 2.58 14.82
N TYR A 441 0.58 3.00 13.56
CA TYR A 441 1.27 4.17 12.98
C TYR A 441 0.36 5.29 12.45
N SER A 442 -0.94 5.05 12.24
CA SER A 442 -1.86 6.10 11.79
C SER A 442 -2.26 7.02 12.95
N SER A 443 -2.40 8.32 12.65
CA SER A 443 -2.91 9.36 13.56
C SER A 443 -4.42 9.55 13.50
N SER A 444 -5.13 8.78 12.66
CA SER A 444 -6.57 8.88 12.50
C SER A 444 -7.20 7.53 12.16
N THR A 445 -8.34 7.28 12.79
CA THR A 445 -9.19 6.11 12.63
C THR A 445 -9.82 6.02 11.23
N GLN A 446 -9.82 7.11 10.44
CA GLN A 446 -10.25 7.08 9.04
C GLN A 446 -9.50 6.02 8.22
N ILE A 447 -8.20 5.82 8.47
CA ILE A 447 -7.37 4.83 7.76
C ILE A 447 -7.78 3.41 8.14
N LEU A 448 -8.02 3.18 9.43
CA LEU A 448 -8.53 1.90 9.95
C LEU A 448 -9.91 1.60 9.34
N LYS A 449 -10.82 2.59 9.31
CA LYS A 449 -12.14 2.45 8.73
C LYS A 449 -12.08 2.05 7.25
N ILE A 450 -11.25 2.71 6.45
CA ILE A 450 -11.08 2.38 5.02
C ILE A 450 -10.62 0.93 4.83
N LEU A 451 -9.69 0.46 5.65
CA LEU A 451 -9.22 -0.93 5.58
C LEU A 451 -10.32 -1.91 5.99
N ILE A 452 -11.06 -1.64 7.07
CA ILE A 452 -12.15 -2.49 7.57
C ILE A 452 -13.33 -2.55 6.58
N ASP A 453 -13.78 -1.39 6.07
CA ASP A 453 -14.86 -1.26 5.07
C ASP A 453 -14.57 -2.09 3.80
N ASN A 454 -13.29 -2.29 3.46
CA ASN A 454 -12.83 -3.04 2.29
C ASN A 454 -12.39 -4.48 2.61
N GLY A 455 -12.60 -4.98 3.84
CA GLY A 455 -12.41 -6.39 4.21
C GLY A 455 -11.14 -6.73 5.00
N ALA A 456 -10.44 -5.75 5.58
CA ALA A 456 -9.38 -6.04 6.55
C ALA A 456 -9.98 -6.56 7.86
N LEU A 457 -9.50 -7.70 8.37
CA LEU A 457 -10.08 -8.43 9.49
C LEU A 457 -9.39 -8.06 10.83
N PRO A 458 -10.07 -7.39 11.79
CA PRO A 458 -9.45 -6.97 13.06
C PRO A 458 -9.07 -8.13 13.99
N SER A 459 -9.76 -9.26 13.85
CA SER A 459 -9.61 -10.48 14.67
C SER A 459 -8.37 -11.33 14.33
N ILE A 460 -7.66 -11.01 13.23
CA ILE A 460 -6.38 -11.64 12.89
C ILE A 460 -5.37 -11.39 14.02
N ARG A 461 -4.52 -12.38 14.31
CA ARG A 461 -3.48 -12.32 15.34
C ARG A 461 -2.09 -12.50 14.76
N ASP A 462 -1.13 -11.75 15.29
CA ASP A 462 0.30 -11.94 14.98
C ASP A 462 0.87 -13.23 15.59
N ALA A 463 2.15 -13.51 15.32
CA ALA A 463 2.85 -14.64 15.92
C ALA A 463 2.85 -14.62 17.47
N SER A 464 2.73 -13.44 18.08
CA SER A 464 2.61 -13.21 19.52
C SER A 464 1.18 -13.31 20.06
N GLY A 465 0.16 -13.47 19.21
CA GLY A 465 -1.26 -13.50 19.57
C GLY A 465 -1.99 -12.14 19.61
N LYS A 466 -1.32 -11.05 19.22
CA LYS A 466 -1.80 -9.66 19.25
C LYS A 466 -2.69 -9.34 18.06
N THR A 467 -3.82 -8.67 18.30
CA THR A 467 -4.76 -8.19 17.26
C THR A 467 -4.48 -6.74 16.86
N ALA A 468 -5.18 -6.21 15.86
CA ALA A 468 -5.13 -4.78 15.54
C ALA A 468 -5.46 -3.88 16.75
N PHE A 469 -6.45 -4.26 17.57
CA PHE A 469 -6.80 -3.56 18.81
C PHE A 469 -5.65 -3.47 19.83
N TYR A 470 -4.78 -4.49 19.90
CA TYR A 470 -3.60 -4.41 20.75
C TYR A 470 -2.66 -3.28 20.30
N TYR A 471 -2.39 -3.15 18.99
CA TYR A 471 -1.53 -2.09 18.49
C TYR A 471 -2.19 -0.72 18.62
N ALA A 472 -3.50 -0.61 18.39
CA ALA A 472 -4.28 0.60 18.60
C ALA A 472 -4.17 1.11 20.05
N SER A 473 -4.33 0.22 21.04
CA SER A 473 -4.24 0.60 22.46
C SER A 473 -2.83 0.98 22.93
N MET A 474 -1.79 0.72 22.12
CA MET A 474 -0.42 1.21 22.35
C MET A 474 -0.13 2.53 21.59
N ASN A 475 -0.99 2.93 20.65
CA ASN A 475 -0.82 4.13 19.83
C ASN A 475 -1.53 5.33 20.47
N THR A 476 -0.77 6.13 21.23
CA THR A 476 -1.25 7.35 21.90
C THR A 476 -1.69 8.47 20.96
N SER A 477 -1.47 8.33 19.64
CA SER A 477 -1.83 9.33 18.63
C SER A 477 -3.16 9.01 17.94
N LEU A 478 -3.84 7.92 18.32
CA LEU A 478 -5.05 7.44 17.66
C LEU A 478 -6.31 7.81 18.46
N GLU A 479 -7.30 8.38 17.78
CA GLU A 479 -8.60 8.72 18.36
C GLU A 479 -9.31 7.45 18.87
N HIS A 480 -9.91 7.52 20.06
CA HIS A 480 -10.58 6.39 20.72
C HIS A 480 -12.08 6.34 20.41
N ASP A 481 -12.41 6.45 19.11
CA ASP A 481 -13.77 6.50 18.57
C ASP A 481 -14.44 5.11 18.39
N ASP A 482 -15.64 5.09 17.81
CA ASP A 482 -16.36 3.85 17.51
C ASP A 482 -15.59 2.90 16.57
N ILE A 483 -14.73 3.43 15.69
CA ILE A 483 -13.88 2.63 14.78
C ILE A 483 -12.73 1.99 15.54
N TYR A 484 -12.08 2.74 16.44
CA TYR A 484 -11.08 2.20 17.37
C TYR A 484 -11.66 1.05 18.20
N TRP A 485 -12.86 1.22 18.77
CA TRP A 485 -13.53 0.17 19.55
C TRP A 485 -14.01 -1.00 18.67
N SER A 486 -14.35 -0.78 17.40
CA SER A 486 -14.71 -1.85 16.45
C SER A 486 -13.58 -2.87 16.23
N LEU A 487 -12.31 -2.49 16.44
CA LEU A 487 -11.18 -3.42 16.37
C LEU A 487 -11.25 -4.56 17.42
N ASN A 488 -12.02 -4.36 18.50
CA ASN A 488 -12.19 -5.32 19.59
C ASN A 488 -13.41 -6.26 19.38
N GLY A 489 -13.98 -6.29 18.16
CA GLY A 489 -15.13 -7.13 17.82
C GLY A 489 -14.92 -8.62 18.13
N HIS A 490 -15.96 -9.24 18.71
CA HIS A 490 -15.97 -10.60 19.26
C HIS A 490 -16.03 -11.72 18.22
#